data_AF-I2CQF5-F1
#
_entry.id   AF-I2CQF5-F1
#
_cell.length_a   1.000
_cell.length_b   1.000
_cell.length_c   1.000
_cell.angle_alpha   90.00
_cell.angle_beta   90.00
_cell.angle_gamma   90.00
#
_symmetry.space_group_name_H-M   'P 1'
#
loop_
_entity.id
_entity.type
_entity.pdbx_description
1 polymer ?
#
loop_
_entity_poly.entity_id
_entity_poly.type
_entity_poly.pdbx_seq_one_letter_code
_entity_poly.pdbx_strand_id
1 'polypeptide(L)'
;WNPPLSVAFKNELAARTPGYCGADLKALCTEAALRALRRRYPQIYTSAEKLLIKEKEVLVLKRDFAEAIHAMAPAANRSAVSHAAALPPFLQPLLSPALAL
;
A
#
# COMPACT_ATOMS: atom_id res chain seq x y z
N TRP A 1 1.90 7.67 14.00
CA TRP A 1 2.10 8.56 12.84
C TRP A 1 1.30 9.83 13.08
N ASN A 2 1.98 10.98 13.08
CA ASN A 2 1.33 12.27 13.29
C ASN A 2 1.86 13.25 12.21
N PRO A 3 1.01 13.92 11.42
CA PRO A 3 -0.46 13.79 11.37
C PRO A 3 -0.91 12.44 10.79
N PRO A 4 -2.13 11.97 11.11
CA PRO A 4 -2.66 10.74 10.52
C PRO A 4 -2.77 10.86 9.00
N LEU A 5 -2.75 9.71 8.31
CA LEU A 5 -3.06 9.66 6.88
C LEU A 5 -4.46 10.24 6.61
N SER A 6 -4.59 10.97 5.50
CA SER A 6 -5.88 11.55 5.10
C SER A 6 -6.91 10.46 4.86
N VAL A 7 -8.19 10.75 5.15
CA VAL A 7 -9.30 9.81 4.93
C VAL A 7 -9.38 9.40 3.46
N ALA A 8 -9.21 10.34 2.54
CA ALA A 8 -9.18 10.06 1.11
C ALA A 8 -8.10 9.03 0.73
N PHE A 9 -6.90 9.14 1.31
CA PHE A 9 -5.84 8.19 1.03
C PHE A 9 -6.08 6.80 1.66
N LYS A 10 -6.70 6.75 2.85
CA LYS A 10 -7.11 5.47 3.45
C LYS A 10 -8.15 4.75 2.58
N ASN A 11 -9.12 5.49 2.04
CA ASN A 11 -10.13 4.93 1.12
C ASN A 11 -9.49 4.46 -0.20
N GLU A 12 -8.55 5.23 -0.74
CA GLU A 12 -7.77 4.84 -1.93
C GLU A 12 -7.00 3.52 -1.68
N LEU A 13 -6.33 3.40 -0.52
CA LEU A 13 -5.63 2.17 -0.15
C LEU A 13 -6.59 0.98 0.00
N ALA A 14 -7.72 1.17 0.68
CA ALA A 14 -8.71 0.12 0.86
C ALA A 14 -9.26 -0.40 -0.48
N ALA A 15 -9.49 0.50 -1.45
CA ALA A 15 -9.92 0.11 -2.80
C ALA A 15 -8.83 -0.67 -3.58
N ARG A 16 -7.56 -0.48 -3.24
CA ARG A 16 -6.40 -1.11 -3.92
C ARG A 16 -5.90 -2.38 -3.26
N THR A 17 -6.39 -2.74 -2.08
CA THR A 17 -5.93 -3.92 -1.33
C THR A 17 -7.00 -5.02 -1.15
N PRO A 18 -7.85 -5.34 -2.15
CA PRO A 18 -8.73 -6.50 -2.04
C PRO A 18 -7.91 -7.78 -1.90
N GLY A 19 -8.35 -8.69 -1.03
CA GLY A 19 -7.67 -9.96 -0.74
C GLY A 19 -6.48 -9.85 0.22
N TYR A 20 -6.11 -8.64 0.66
CA TYR A 20 -5.11 -8.46 1.72
C TYR A 20 -5.73 -8.82 3.08
N CYS A 21 -5.03 -9.64 3.87
CA CYS A 21 -5.40 -9.84 5.27
C CYS A 21 -4.69 -8.79 6.16
N GLY A 22 -5.00 -8.78 7.47
CA GLY A 22 -4.37 -7.84 8.41
C GLY A 22 -2.83 -7.95 8.45
N ALA A 23 -2.29 -9.16 8.26
CA ALA A 23 -0.84 -9.36 8.16
C ALA A 23 -0.25 -8.76 6.88
N ASP A 24 -0.96 -8.86 5.75
CA ASP A 24 -0.51 -8.23 4.50
C ASP A 24 -0.53 -6.70 4.61
N LEU A 25 -1.55 -6.12 5.26
CA LEU A 25 -1.60 -4.67 5.48
C LEU A 25 -0.46 -4.19 6.39
N LYS A 26 -0.09 -5.00 7.40
CA LYS A 26 1.09 -4.72 8.22
C LYS A 26 2.37 -4.75 7.37
N ALA A 27 2.55 -5.81 6.57
CA ALA A 27 3.70 -5.94 5.67
C ALA A 27 3.75 -4.81 4.64
N LEU A 28 2.60 -4.37 4.10
CA LEU A 28 2.49 -3.27 3.16
C LEU A 28 3.01 -1.97 3.75
N CYS A 29 2.60 -1.64 4.99
CA CYS A 29 3.10 -0.48 5.70
C CYS A 29 4.61 -0.56 5.97
N THR A 30 5.13 -1.75 6.31
CA THR A 30 6.57 -1.97 6.51
C THR A 30 7.34 -1.75 5.21
N GLU A 31 6.87 -2.30 4.09
CA GLU A 31 7.55 -2.15 2.80
C GLU A 31 7.52 -0.70 2.30
N ALA A 32 6.41 0.01 2.47
CA ALA A 32 6.33 1.44 2.15
C ALA A 32 7.32 2.26 2.99
N ALA A 33 7.50 1.94 4.27
CA ALA A 33 8.49 2.59 5.12
C ALA A 33 9.93 2.30 4.68
N LEU A 34 10.24 1.05 4.32
CA LEU A 34 11.55 0.65 3.81
C LEU A 34 11.88 1.32 2.48
N ARG A 35 10.88 1.48 1.58
CA ARG A 35 11.04 2.23 0.33
C ARG A 35 11.33 3.71 0.57
N ALA A 36 10.60 4.33 1.50
CA ALA A 36 10.88 5.71 1.89
C ALA A 36 12.29 5.88 2.47
N LEU A 37 12.73 4.92 3.29
CA LEU A 37 14.07 4.90 3.88
C LEU A 37 15.16 4.75 2.79
N ARG A 38 15.03 3.74 1.91
CA ARG A 38 15.92 3.52 0.76
C ARG A 38 16.08 4.76 -0.11
N ARG A 39 14.98 5.46 -0.35
CA ARG A 39 14.96 6.68 -1.13
C ARG A 39 15.64 7.86 -0.44
N ARG A 40 15.45 8.00 0.88
CA ARG A 40 16.01 9.13 1.64
C ARG A 40 17.49 8.93 1.96
N TYR A 41 17.89 7.69 2.23
CA TYR A 41 19.24 7.31 2.64
C TYR A 41 19.76 6.10 1.83
N PRO A 42 19.99 6.25 0.52
CA PRO A 42 20.50 5.16 -0.32
C PRO A 42 21.85 4.61 0.17
N GLN A 43 22.65 5.45 0.83
CA GLN A 43 23.96 5.10 1.37
C GLN A 43 23.93 3.99 2.44
N ILE A 44 22.77 3.68 3.02
CA ILE A 44 22.60 2.55 3.97
C ILE A 44 22.97 1.21 3.29
N TYR A 45 22.87 1.13 1.96
CA TYR A 45 23.16 -0.07 1.19
C TYR A 45 24.54 -0.07 0.54
N THR A 46 25.31 1.01 0.65
CA THR A 46 26.62 1.15 -0.02
C THR A 46 27.77 1.41 0.95
N SER A 47 27.50 1.92 2.15
CA SER A 47 28.49 2.19 3.18
C SER A 47 28.45 1.15 4.30
N ALA A 48 29.62 0.73 4.78
CA ALA A 48 29.74 -0.12 5.98
C ALA A 48 29.77 0.71 7.29
N GLU A 49 29.88 2.03 7.19
CA GLU A 49 29.96 2.94 8.33
C GLU A 49 28.59 3.16 8.98
N LYS A 50 28.59 3.41 10.30
CA LYS A 50 27.34 3.73 11.02
C LYS A 50 26.86 5.13 10.66
N LEU A 51 25.76 5.19 9.92
CA LEU A 51 25.16 6.45 9.45
C LEU A 51 24.24 7.08 10.52
N LEU A 52 24.29 8.40 10.63
CA LEU A 52 23.31 9.15 11.42
C LEU A 52 22.01 9.32 10.64
N ILE A 53 21.02 8.48 10.93
CA ILE A 53 19.69 8.55 10.32
C ILE A 53 18.82 9.51 11.12
N LYS A 54 18.33 10.57 10.48
CA LYS A 54 17.33 11.45 11.08
C LYS A 54 15.95 10.92 10.75
N GLU A 55 15.34 10.21 11.70
CA GLU A 55 14.03 9.56 11.54
C GLU A 55 12.95 10.51 11.00
N LYS A 56 12.94 11.77 11.45
CA LYS A 56 11.98 12.80 11.03
C LYS A 56 12.07 13.17 9.55
N GLU A 57 13.19 12.87 8.89
CA GLU A 57 13.37 13.15 7.46
C GLU A 57 12.89 11.99 6.57
N VAL A 58 12.56 10.83 7.15
CA VAL A 58 12.00 9.69 6.41
C VAL A 58 10.50 9.88 6.24
N LEU A 59 10.13 10.62 5.20
CA LEU A 59 8.74 10.88 4.85
C LEU A 59 8.22 9.80 3.89
N VAL A 60 7.26 9.00 4.33
CA VAL A 60 6.58 8.03 3.47
C VAL A 60 5.56 8.76 2.61
N LEU A 61 5.62 8.53 1.30
CA LEU A 61 4.78 9.16 0.29
C LEU A 61 3.83 8.12 -0.35
N LYS A 62 2.81 8.61 -1.07
CA LYS A 62 1.88 7.74 -1.81
C LYS A 62 2.57 6.77 -2.78
N ARG A 63 3.66 7.21 -3.43
CA ARG A 63 4.44 6.36 -4.34
C ARG A 63 5.03 5.13 -3.65
N ASP A 64 5.42 5.25 -2.38
CA ASP A 64 6.04 4.14 -1.65
C ASP A 64 5.02 3.01 -1.42
N PHE A 65 3.77 3.38 -1.12
CA PHE A 65 2.65 2.43 -1.06
C PHE A 65 2.32 1.84 -2.43
N ALA A 66 2.32 2.66 -3.48
CA ALA A 66 2.03 2.17 -4.83
C ALA A 66 3.05 1.10 -5.27
N GLU A 67 4.33 1.38 -5.09
CA GLU A 67 5.41 0.44 -5.40
C GLU A 67 5.38 -0.81 -4.49
N ALA A 68 5.02 -0.65 -3.20
CA ALA A 68 4.88 -1.78 -2.29
C ALA A 68 3.73 -2.71 -2.72
N ILE A 69 2.57 -2.17 -3.12
CA ILE A 69 1.45 -2.97 -3.64
C ILE A 69 1.87 -3.76 -4.89
N HIS A 70 2.65 -3.15 -5.78
CA HIS A 70 3.13 -3.84 -6.98
C HIS A 70 4.10 -5.00 -6.69
N ALA A 71 4.85 -4.93 -5.58
CA ALA A 71 5.81 -5.95 -5.20
C ALA A 71 5.22 -7.08 -4.35
N MET A 72 4.00 -6.92 -3.84
CA MET A 72 3.40 -7.84 -2.87
C MET A 72 2.22 -8.63 -3.46
N ALA A 73 2.17 -9.93 -3.18
CA ALA A 73 1.01 -10.77 -3.48
C ALA A 73 0.08 -10.87 -2.26
N PRO A 74 -1.24 -10.60 -2.38
CA PRO A 74 -2.19 -10.74 -1.28
C PRO A 74 -2.30 -12.18 -0.80
N ALA A 75 -2.53 -12.39 0.50
CA ALA A 75 -2.66 -13.72 1.09
C ALA A 75 -3.79 -14.54 0.45
N ALA A 76 -4.92 -13.91 0.09
CA ALA A 76 -6.02 -14.60 -0.59
C ALA A 76 -5.59 -15.24 -1.91
N ASN A 77 -4.67 -14.61 -2.65
CA ASN A 77 -4.19 -15.11 -3.94
C ASN A 77 -3.06 -16.13 -3.83
N ARG A 78 -2.54 -16.40 -2.62
CA ARG A 78 -1.44 -17.38 -2.43
C ARG A 78 -1.94 -18.82 -2.46
N SER A 79 -3.22 -19.04 -2.18
CA SER A 79 -3.82 -20.38 -2.08
C SER A 79 -4.87 -20.64 -3.17
N ALA A 80 -5.56 -19.60 -3.63
CA ALA A 80 -6.63 -19.70 -4.64
C ALA A 80 -6.77 -18.37 -5.40
N VAL A 81 -7.29 -18.40 -6.64
CA VAL A 81 -7.58 -17.17 -7.38
C VAL A 81 -8.87 -16.54 -6.85
N SER A 82 -8.77 -15.32 -6.32
CA SER A 82 -9.97 -14.54 -5.96
C SER A 82 -10.69 -14.08 -7.23
N HIS A 83 -11.95 -14.46 -7.38
CA HIS A 83 -12.82 -14.03 -8.49
C HIS A 83 -13.66 -12.80 -8.14
N ALA A 84 -13.55 -12.30 -6.90
CA ALA A 84 -14.25 -11.09 -6.48
C ALA A 84 -13.44 -9.85 -6.88
N ALA A 85 -14.02 -9.01 -7.73
CA ALA A 85 -13.47 -7.72 -8.14
C ALA A 85 -14.52 -6.62 -7.96
N ALA A 86 -14.06 -5.41 -7.62
CA ALA A 86 -14.94 -4.25 -7.61
C ALA A 86 -15.47 -3.98 -9.01
N LEU A 87 -16.71 -3.49 -9.09
CA LEU A 87 -17.34 -3.17 -10.36
C LEU A 87 -16.55 -2.05 -11.06
N PRO A 88 -16.16 -2.21 -12.34
CA PRO A 88 -15.45 -1.17 -13.06
C PRO A 88 -16.24 0.15 -13.08
N PRO A 89 -15.58 1.33 -12.96
CA PRO A 89 -16.28 2.62 -12.85
C PRO A 89 -17.24 2.90 -14.01
N PHE A 90 -16.93 2.40 -15.21
CA PHE A 90 -17.78 2.56 -16.39
C PHE A 90 -19.02 1.66 -16.37
N LEU A 91 -19.01 0.56 -15.62
CA LEU A 91 -20.18 -0.32 -15.44
C LEU A 91 -21.04 0.05 -14.24
N GLN A 92 -20.50 0.82 -13.28
CA GLN A 92 -21.24 1.31 -12.12
C GLN A 92 -22.59 1.96 -12.47
N PRO A 93 -22.67 2.99 -13.33
CA PRO A 93 -23.97 3.63 -13.59
C PRO A 93 -25.00 2.67 -14.22
N LEU A 94 -24.55 1.61 -14.91
CA LEU A 94 -25.43 0.65 -15.59
C LEU A 94 -25.96 -0.42 -14.64
N LEU A 95 -25.16 -0.87 -13.68
CA LEU A 95 -25.48 -2.01 -12.83
C LEU A 95 -25.87 -1.61 -11.41
N SER A 96 -25.51 -0.40 -10.94
CA SER A 96 -25.90 0.09 -9.62
C SER A 96 -27.41 0.01 -9.34
N PRO A 97 -28.32 0.35 -10.27
CA PRO A 97 -29.76 0.23 -10.01
C PRO A 97 -30.23 -1.22 -9.78
N ALA A 98 -29.60 -2.19 -10.43
CA ALA A 98 -29.94 -3.61 -10.30
C ALA A 98 -29.28 -4.28 -9.08
N LEU A 99 -28.22 -3.67 -8.53
CA LEU A 99 -27.44 -4.18 -7.40
C LEU A 99 -27.74 -3.44 -6.08
N ALA A 100 -28.55 -2.38 -6.11
CA ALA A 100 -29.04 -1.70 -4.92
C ALA A 100 -30.12 -2.55 -4.24
N LEU A 101 -29.69 -3.46 -3.36
CA LEU A 101 -30.53 -4.13 -2.36
C LEU A 101 -30.85 -3.17 -1.21
#